data_AF-A0A662P8F9-F1
#
_entry.id   AF-A0A662P8F9-F1
#
_cell.length_a   1.000
_cell.length_b   1.000
_cell.length_c   1.000
_cell.angle_alpha   90.00
_cell.angle_beta   90.00
_cell.angle_gamma   90.00
#
_symmetry.space_group_name_H-M   'P 1'
#
loop_
_entity.id
_entity.type
_entity.pdbx_description
1 polymer ?
#
loop_
_entity_poly.entity_id
_entity_poly.type
_entity_poly.pdbx_seq_one_letter_code
_entity_poly.pdbx_strand_id
1 'polypeptide(L)'
;MDIIFIVAVPFFLAFILSLMHVFKKIVFFENLLSIMGLLIPFLILVSTFSTISSGDTISYNIGGWSPFLGITLEIDSLTFFFSFISLALL
;
A
#
# COMPACT_ATOMS: atom_id res chain seq x y z
N MET A 1 -11.75 -1.00 4.83
CA MET A 1 -11.64 -1.56 3.45
C MET A 1 -10.41 -1.03 2.73
N ASP A 2 -9.78 0.03 3.25
CA ASP A 2 -8.79 0.84 2.50
C ASP A 2 -7.38 0.26 2.53
N ILE A 3 -7.15 -0.77 3.35
CA ILE A 3 -5.83 -1.37 3.56
C ILE A 3 -5.27 -2.02 2.29
N ILE A 4 -6.14 -2.55 1.43
CA ILE A 4 -5.71 -3.14 0.16
C ILE A 4 -4.98 -2.12 -0.73
N PHE A 5 -5.24 -0.83 -0.56
CA PHE A 5 -4.57 0.23 -1.31
C PHE A 5 -3.10 0.42 -0.93
N ILE A 6 -2.66 -0.07 0.24
CA ILE A 6 -1.21 -0.13 0.59
C ILE A 6 -0.46 -0.97 -0.45
N VAL A 7 -1.11 -2.00 -1.01
CA VAL A 7 -0.55 -2.86 -2.05
C VAL A 7 -0.94 -2.36 -3.43
N ALA A 8 -2.24 -2.14 -3.67
CA ALA A 8 -2.74 -1.84 -5.01
C ALA A 8 -2.18 -0.52 -5.59
N VAL A 9 -1.97 0.52 -4.77
CA VAL A 9 -1.50 1.82 -5.26
C VAL A 9 -0.06 1.78 -5.76
N PRO A 10 0.93 1.26 -5.01
CA PRO A 10 2.29 1.09 -5.52
C PRO A 10 2.34 0.24 -6.80
N PHE A 11 1.62 -0.88 -6.84
CA PHE A 11 1.57 -1.74 -8.03
C PHE A 11 0.99 -1.02 -9.24
N PHE A 12 -0.13 -0.32 -9.06
CA PHE A 12 -0.77 0.43 -10.14
C PHE A 12 0.12 1.57 -10.64
N LEU A 13 0.75 2.33 -9.75
CA LEU A 13 1.62 3.43 -10.13
C LEU A 13 2.91 2.94 -10.80
N ALA A 14 3.48 1.82 -10.34
CA ALA A 14 4.61 1.18 -11.03
C ALA A 14 4.25 0.79 -12.47
N PHE A 15 3.04 0.28 -12.70
CA PHE A 15 2.53 0.00 -14.04
C PHE A 15 2.39 1.27 -14.89
N ILE A 16 1.80 2.34 -14.35
CA ILE A 16 1.64 3.61 -15.07
C ILE A 16 3.01 4.25 -15.40
N LEU A 17 3.95 4.26 -14.45
CA LEU A 17 5.30 4.77 -14.67
C LEU A 17 6.03 3.97 -15.77
N SER A 18 5.88 2.65 -15.77
CA SER A 18 6.41 1.78 -16.82
C SER A 18 5.80 2.12 -18.20
N LEU A 19 4.48 2.36 -18.25
CA LEU A 19 3.80 2.74 -19.49
C LEU A 19 4.25 4.12 -19.99
N MET A 20 4.41 5.11 -19.09
CA MET A 20 4.85 6.46 -19.45
C MET A 20 6.24 6.47 -20.10
N HIS A 21 7.13 5.60 -19.65
CA HIS A 21 8.45 5.41 -20.26
C HIS A 21 8.37 5.01 -21.74
N VAL A 22 7.27 4.40 -22.20
CA VAL A 22 7.08 3.99 -23.61
C VAL A 22 6.68 5.16 -24.50
N PHE A 23 5.89 6.12 -24.00
CA PHE A 23 5.23 7.13 -24.86
C PHE A 23 6.00 8.46 -24.98
N LYS A 24 6.68 8.89 -23.92
CA LYS A 24 7.69 9.97 -23.87
C LYS A 24 7.90 10.33 -22.40
N LYS A 25 9.15 10.56 -22.00
CA LYS A 25 9.47 10.94 -20.62
C LYS A 25 8.89 12.31 -20.27
N ILE A 26 7.96 12.37 -19.33
CA ILE A 26 7.42 13.62 -18.78
C ILE A 26 7.80 13.68 -17.29
N VAL A 27 8.98 14.24 -17.04
CA VAL A 27 9.66 14.21 -15.72
C VAL A 27 8.80 14.77 -14.58
N PHE A 28 8.02 15.82 -14.83
CA PHE A 28 7.15 16.41 -13.80
C PHE A 28 6.06 15.43 -13.31
N PHE A 29 5.40 14.73 -14.24
CA PHE A 29 4.36 13.77 -13.89
C PHE A 29 4.94 12.52 -13.23
N GLU A 30 6.11 12.04 -13.66
CA GLU A 30 6.80 10.91 -13.03
C GLU A 30 7.10 11.17 -11.55
N ASN A 31 7.61 12.36 -11.23
CA ASN A 31 7.90 12.75 -9.85
C ASN A 31 6.62 12.84 -9.01
N LEU A 32 5.56 13.44 -9.54
CA LEU A 32 4.28 13.55 -8.86
C LEU A 32 3.69 12.16 -8.56
N LEU A 33 3.67 11.27 -9.55
CA LEU A 33 3.17 9.90 -9.38
C LEU A 33 3.99 9.12 -8.36
N SER A 34 5.32 9.27 -8.36
CA SER A 34 6.20 8.61 -7.41
C SER A 34 5.92 9.05 -5.97
N ILE A 35 5.74 10.36 -5.75
CA ILE A 35 5.37 10.91 -4.43
C ILE A 35 4.01 10.38 -3.99
N MET A 36 3.01 10.37 -4.88
CA MET A 36 1.68 9.82 -4.56
C MET A 36 1.74 8.34 -4.19
N GLY A 37 2.62 7.57 -4.84
CA GLY A 37 2.81 6.15 -4.56
C GLY A 37 3.37 5.84 -3.19
N LEU A 38 4.07 6.79 -2.56
CA LEU A 38 4.54 6.68 -1.18
C LEU A 38 3.54 7.29 -0.19
N LEU A 39 2.99 8.46 -0.53
CA LEU A 39 2.14 9.24 0.36
C LEU A 39 0.82 8.52 0.67
N ILE A 40 0.21 7.85 -0.31
CA ILE A 40 -1.07 7.16 -0.11
C ILE A 40 -0.91 5.98 0.87
N PRO A 41 0.00 5.01 0.66
CA PRO A 41 0.26 3.95 1.64
C PRO A 41 0.64 4.47 3.02
N PHE A 42 1.41 5.56 3.10
CA PHE A 42 1.79 6.18 4.35
C PHE A 42 0.57 6.71 5.12
N LEU A 43 -0.33 7.45 4.47
CA LEU A 43 -1.55 7.96 5.09
C LEU A 43 -2.46 6.83 5.57
N ILE A 44 -2.57 5.74 4.81
CA ILE A 44 -3.36 4.57 5.21
C ILE A 44 -2.73 3.93 6.46
N LEU A 45 -1.42 3.72 6.49
CA LEU A 45 -0.75 3.20 7.69
C LEU A 45 -1.00 4.11 8.91
N VAL A 46 -0.78 5.41 8.79
CA VAL A 46 -1.04 6.35 9.90
C VAL A 46 -2.49 6.25 10.38
N SER A 47 -3.47 6.10 9.48
CA SER A 47 -4.88 5.92 9.87
C SER A 47 -5.15 4.62 10.63
N THR A 48 -4.38 3.56 10.37
CA THR A 48 -4.50 2.27 11.07
C THR A 48 -3.77 2.24 12.42
N PHE A 49 -2.91 3.23 12.71
CA PHE A 49 -2.06 3.21 13.90
C PHE A 49 -2.84 3.12 15.21
N SER A 50 -3.98 3.82 15.34
CA SER A 50 -4.77 3.78 16.58
C SER A 50 -5.26 2.36 16.90
N THR A 51 -5.79 1.66 15.90
CA THR A 51 -6.26 0.27 16.00
C THR A 51 -5.12 -0.71 16.27
N ILE A 52 -3.97 -0.53 15.62
CA ILE A 52 -2.82 -1.41 15.88
C ILE A 52 -2.23 -1.16 17.27
N SER A 53 -2.22 0.10 17.73
CA SER A 53 -1.70 0.48 19.04
C SER A 53 -2.55 -0.04 20.22
N SER A 54 -3.84 -0.32 20.01
CA SER A 54 -4.70 -1.00 20.99
C SER A 54 -4.45 -2.50 21.07
N GLY A 55 -3.61 -3.05 20.19
CA GLY A 55 -3.34 -4.50 20.09
C GLY A 55 -4.34 -5.24 19.20
N ASP A 56 -5.24 -4.53 18.53
CA ASP A 56 -6.13 -5.13 17.55
C ASP A 56 -5.40 -5.43 16.25
N THR A 57 -5.96 -6.36 15.47
CA THR A 57 -5.48 -6.70 14.14
C THR A 57 -6.52 -6.29 13.12
N ILE A 58 -6.06 -5.86 11.95
CA ILE A 58 -6.95 -5.54 10.83
C ILE A 58 -6.74 -6.56 9.73
N SER A 59 -7.80 -7.32 9.42
CA SER A 59 -7.79 -8.33 8.37
C SER A 59 -8.61 -7.87 7.17
N TYR A 60 -8.10 -8.15 5.99
CA TYR A 60 -8.77 -7.91 4.71
C TYR A 60 -8.67 -9.16 3.84
N ASN A 61 -9.80 -9.82 3.62
CA ASN A 61 -9.87 -10.99 2.75
C ASN A 61 -10.03 -10.54 1.29
N ILE A 62 -9.05 -10.86 0.46
CA ILE A 62 -8.99 -10.46 -0.93
C ILE A 62 -9.96 -11.32 -1.74
N GLY A 63 -10.91 -10.69 -2.44
CA GLY A 63 -11.75 -11.37 -3.43
C GLY A 63 -12.91 -12.19 -2.86
N GLY A 64 -13.20 -12.10 -1.55
CA GLY A 64 -14.39 -12.73 -0.95
C GLY A 64 -14.37 -14.26 -0.95
N TRP A 65 -13.21 -14.86 -1.20
CA TRP A 65 -13.01 -16.31 -1.14
C TRP A 65 -13.16 -16.83 0.29
N SER A 66 -13.45 -18.12 0.44
CA SER A 66 -13.46 -18.74 1.77
C SER A 66 -12.07 -18.61 2.40
N PRO A 67 -11.96 -18.48 3.74
CA PRO A 67 -10.67 -18.22 4.41
C PRO A 67 -9.57 -19.26 4.14
N PHE A 68 -9.95 -20.48 3.72
CA PHE A 68 -9.01 -21.56 3.40
C PHE A 68 -8.44 -21.50 1.99
N LEU A 69 -9.12 -20.81 1.06
CA LEU A 69 -8.72 -20.70 -0.35
C LEU A 69 -8.38 -19.25 -0.74
N GLY A 70 -8.75 -18.28 0.10
CA GLY A 70 -8.50 -16.87 -0.09
C GLY A 70 -7.15 -16.41 0.45
N ILE A 71 -6.75 -15.21 0.02
CA ILE A 71 -5.59 -14.51 0.57
C ILE A 71 -6.11 -13.47 1.55
N THR A 72 -5.73 -13.59 2.81
CA THR A 72 -6.04 -12.59 3.83
C THR A 72 -4.81 -11.72 4.05
N LEU A 73 -4.98 -10.41 3.88
CA LEU A 73 -4.00 -9.42 4.27
C LEU A 73 -4.26 -9.06 5.73
N GLU A 74 -3.32 -9.38 6.61
CA GLU A 74 -3.40 -9.08 8.03
C GLU A 74 -2.38 -8.01 8.39
N ILE A 75 -2.84 -6.96 9.04
CA ILE A 75 -1.98 -5.95 9.66
C ILE A 75 -2.10 -6.11 11.16
N ASP A 76 -1.04 -6.61 11.76
CA ASP A 76 -0.77 -6.62 13.18
C ASP A 76 0.39 -5.65 13.49
N SER A 77 0.77 -5.56 14.77
CA SER A 77 1.85 -4.65 15.20
C SER A 77 3.18 -4.93 14.49
N LEU A 78 3.46 -6.18 14.13
CA LEU A 78 4.70 -6.56 13.45
C LEU A 78 4.68 -6.15 11.98
N THR A 79 3.61 -6.50 11.26
CA THR A 79 3.40 -6.15 9.86
C THR A 79 3.34 -4.64 9.70
N PHE A 80 2.70 -3.94 10.63
CA PHE A 80 2.67 -2.48 10.67
C PHE A 80 4.08 -1.89 10.77
N PHE A 81 4.89 -2.38 11.71
CA PHE A 81 6.26 -1.91 11.91
C PHE A 81 7.13 -2.08 10.66
N PHE A 82 7.08 -3.25 10.03
CA PHE A 82 7.82 -3.49 8.79
C PHE A 82 7.30 -2.68 7.61
N SER A 83 5.99 -2.51 7.49
CA SER A 83 5.39 -1.67 6.44
C SER A 83 5.82 -0.21 6.58
N PHE A 84 5.89 0.29 7.82
CA PHE A 84 6.36 1.64 8.11
C PHE A 84 7.85 1.82 7.78
N ILE A 85 8.70 0.87 8.18
CA ILE A 85 10.13 0.88 7.83
C ILE A 85 10.32 0.83 6.32
N SER A 86 9.57 -0.02 5.62
CA SER A 86 9.68 -0.16 4.17
C SER A 86 9.40 1.16 3.44
N LEU A 87 8.44 1.96 3.93
CA LEU A 87 8.16 3.27 3.35
C LEU A 87 9.22 4.32 3.71
N ALA A 88 9.86 4.20 4.88
CA ALA A 88 10.91 5.13 5.30
C ALA A 88 12.26 4.91 4.59
N LEU A 89 12.48 3.71 4.02
CA LEU A 89 13.70 3.35 3.29
C LEU A 89 13.65 3.65 1.78
N LEU A 90 12.50 4.08 1.26
CA LEU A 90 12.27 4.46 -0.15
C LEU A 90 12.51 5.96 -0.38
#